data_AF-R9JIF4-F1
#
_entry.id   AF-R9JIF4-F1
#
_cell.length_a   1.000
_cell.length_b   1.000
_cell.length_c   1.000
_cell.angle_alpha   90.00
_cell.angle_beta   90.00
_cell.angle_gamma   90.00
#
_symmetry.space_group_name_H-M   'P 1'
#
loop_
_entity.id
_entity.type
_entity.pdbx_description
1 polymer ?
#
loop_
_entity_poly.entity_id
_entity_poly.type
_entity_poly.pdbx_seq_one_letter_code
_entity_poly.pdbx_strand_id
1 'polypeptide(L)'
;MKNIQIYHADKYSTPAYIKVEENIYKGKNPYRDGDEDKDMYFTSLSFEQEPELGEGETPADISQEPLEGILDMFRLCITDFYDELNEKSACTCYQEFGGRDVDAIRELLKIVGKHVYCERTVVPEDEIDDEEELEAYRAMSEEELEEEGYIFYETVIK
;
A
#
# COMPACT_ATOMS: atom_id res chain seq x y z
N MET A 1 1.35 5.53 -7.46
CA MET A 1 0.00 5.64 -6.89
C MET A 1 -0.28 7.11 -6.69
N LYS A 2 -1.03 7.72 -7.61
CA LYS A 2 -1.39 9.14 -7.58
C LYS A 2 -2.89 9.34 -7.46
N ASN A 3 -3.29 10.62 -7.36
CA ASN A 3 -4.69 11.02 -7.29
C ASN A 3 -5.46 10.27 -6.19
N ILE A 4 -4.83 10.07 -5.03
CA ILE A 4 -5.42 9.30 -3.94
C ILE A 4 -6.61 10.07 -3.35
N GLN A 5 -7.79 9.47 -3.37
CA GLN A 5 -9.04 10.06 -2.88
C GLN A 5 -9.75 9.09 -1.93
N ILE A 6 -10.70 9.64 -1.16
CA ILE A 6 -11.67 8.83 -0.43
C ILE A 6 -12.63 8.19 -1.43
N TYR A 7 -12.84 6.88 -1.30
CA TYR A 7 -13.92 6.18 -1.97
C TYR A 7 -15.06 5.91 -0.98
N HIS A 8 -16.22 6.53 -1.21
CA HIS A 8 -17.40 6.33 -0.37
C HIS A 8 -18.19 5.10 -0.83
N ALA A 9 -17.79 3.91 -0.36
CA ALA A 9 -18.47 2.67 -0.70
C ALA A 9 -19.88 2.60 -0.07
N ASP A 10 -20.89 2.23 -0.88
CA ASP A 10 -22.29 2.13 -0.44
C ASP A 10 -22.48 1.20 0.77
N LYS A 11 -21.63 0.16 0.89
CA LYS A 11 -21.69 -0.83 1.98
C LYS A 11 -21.57 -0.19 3.37
N TYR A 12 -20.90 0.96 3.50
CA TYR A 12 -20.78 1.69 4.75
C TYR A 12 -22.09 2.32 5.24
N SER A 13 -23.10 2.43 4.38
CA SER A 13 -24.45 2.88 4.76
C SER A 13 -25.32 1.76 5.33
N THR A 14 -24.82 0.52 5.37
CA THR A 14 -25.57 -0.63 5.89
C THR A 14 -25.35 -0.81 7.39
N PRO A 15 -26.25 -1.50 8.12
CA PRO A 15 -26.07 -1.78 9.55
C PRO A 15 -24.86 -2.63 9.91
N ALA A 16 -24.16 -3.21 8.93
CA ALA A 16 -22.93 -3.98 9.15
C ALA A 16 -21.75 -3.09 9.58
N TYR A 17 -21.84 -1.78 9.34
CA TYR A 17 -20.81 -0.81 9.66
C TYR A 17 -21.35 0.31 10.55
N ILE A 18 -20.51 0.76 11.47
CA ILE A 18 -20.76 1.90 12.36
C ILE A 18 -19.75 2.97 12.00
N LYS A 19 -20.22 4.14 11.56
CA LYS A 19 -19.33 5.30 11.35
C LYS A 19 -18.77 5.75 12.71
N VAL A 20 -17.45 5.72 12.85
CA VAL A 20 -16.74 6.16 14.07
C VAL A 20 -16.26 7.59 13.89
N GLU A 21 -15.70 7.90 12.72
CA GLU A 21 -15.23 9.23 12.32
C GLU A 21 -15.53 9.47 10.84
N GLU A 22 -15.21 10.67 10.34
CA GLU A 22 -15.31 10.94 8.90
C GLU A 22 -14.41 9.98 8.13
N ASN A 23 -14.98 9.22 7.20
CA ASN A 23 -14.31 8.18 6.42
C ASN A 23 -13.72 7.01 7.21
N ILE A 24 -14.09 6.83 8.50
CA ILE A 24 -13.64 5.68 9.29
C ILE A 24 -14.85 4.94 9.83
N TYR A 25 -14.92 3.66 9.49
CA TYR A 25 -16.03 2.79 9.82
C TYR A 25 -15.53 1.61 10.65
N LYS A 26 -16.35 1.14 11.58
CA LYS A 26 -16.09 -0.05 12.38
C LYS A 26 -17.08 -1.14 11.98
N GLY A 27 -16.59 -2.35 11.77
CA GLY A 27 -17.41 -3.49 11.38
C GLY A 27 -16.78 -4.81 11.82
N LYS A 28 -17.41 -5.92 11.44
CA LYS A 28 -16.90 -7.27 11.75
C LYS A 28 -15.60 -7.52 11.00
N ASN A 29 -14.58 -8.02 11.70
CA ASN A 29 -13.32 -8.45 11.09
C ASN A 29 -13.58 -9.68 10.19
N PRO A 30 -13.34 -9.60 8.86
CA PRO A 30 -13.63 -10.70 7.94
C PRO A 30 -12.67 -11.90 8.09
N TYR A 31 -11.54 -11.73 8.78
CA TYR A 31 -10.50 -12.77 8.92
C TYR A 31 -10.51 -13.51 10.25
N ARG A 32 -11.36 -13.10 11.20
CA ARG A 32 -11.39 -13.67 12.56
C ARG A 32 -12.80 -14.05 12.96
N ASP A 33 -13.24 -15.20 12.46
CA ASP A 33 -14.44 -15.85 12.96
C ASP A 33 -14.14 -16.57 14.27
N GLY A 34 -14.71 -16.08 15.39
CA GLY A 34 -14.78 -16.83 16.66
C GLY A 34 -13.87 -16.38 17.80
N ASP A 35 -13.10 -15.30 17.65
CA ASP A 35 -12.16 -14.79 18.67
C ASP A 35 -12.67 -13.50 19.37
N GLU A 36 -11.96 -13.03 20.41
CA GLU A 36 -12.30 -11.81 21.17
C GLU A 36 -12.12 -10.51 20.35
N ASP A 37 -11.26 -10.54 19.32
CA ASP A 37 -10.99 -9.44 18.37
C ASP A 37 -12.01 -9.44 17.20
N LYS A 38 -13.27 -9.17 17.53
CA LYS A 38 -14.41 -9.29 16.59
C LYS A 38 -14.52 -8.16 15.57
N ASP A 39 -13.93 -7.01 15.88
CA ASP A 39 -14.12 -5.79 15.13
C ASP A 39 -12.82 -5.34 14.45
N MET A 40 -12.98 -4.61 13.35
CA MET A 40 -11.92 -3.98 12.59
C MET A 40 -12.38 -2.58 12.15
N TYR A 41 -11.44 -1.69 11.90
CA TYR A 41 -11.68 -0.37 11.35
C TYR A 41 -11.35 -0.35 9.86
N PHE A 42 -12.18 0.36 9.10
CA PHE A 42 -12.18 0.33 7.65
C PHE A 42 -12.21 1.74 7.08
N THR A 43 -11.54 1.93 5.95
CA THR A 43 -11.76 3.01 5.00
C THR A 43 -11.55 2.47 3.60
N SER A 44 -12.10 3.15 2.59
CA SER A 44 -11.79 2.84 1.20
C SER A 44 -11.18 4.03 0.50
N LEU A 45 -10.16 3.77 -0.29
CA LEU A 45 -9.49 4.77 -1.12
C LEU A 45 -9.64 4.41 -2.58
N SER A 46 -9.57 5.43 -3.42
CA SER A 46 -9.31 5.27 -4.84
C SER A 46 -8.01 5.96 -5.24
N PHE A 47 -7.37 5.49 -6.29
CA PHE A 47 -6.09 6.02 -6.78
C PHE A 47 -5.87 5.62 -8.25
N GLU A 48 -4.83 6.15 -8.87
CA GLU A 48 -4.37 5.74 -10.19
C GLU A 48 -2.96 5.12 -10.09
N GLN A 49 -2.73 4.08 -10.88
CA GLN A 49 -1.41 3.48 -11.01
C GLN A 49 -0.53 4.27 -11.98
N GLU A 50 0.77 4.15 -11.81
CA GLU A 50 1.80 4.77 -12.64
C GLU A 50 2.74 3.70 -13.19
N PRO A 51 2.41 3.07 -14.34
CA PRO A 51 3.26 2.05 -14.95
C PRO A 51 4.67 2.54 -15.26
N GLU A 52 4.84 3.85 -15.48
CA GLU A 52 6.13 4.49 -15.65
C GLU A 52 7.03 4.44 -14.40
N LEU A 53 6.46 4.16 -13.22
CA LEU A 53 7.15 3.94 -11.95
C LEU A 53 7.17 2.46 -11.54
N GLY A 54 6.82 1.53 -12.44
CA GLY A 54 6.84 0.09 -12.18
C GLY A 54 5.55 -0.47 -11.58
N GLU A 55 4.46 0.30 -11.57
CA GLU A 55 3.15 -0.15 -11.06
C GLU A 55 2.34 -0.89 -12.13
N GLY A 56 1.14 -1.38 -11.76
CA GLY A 56 0.29 -2.17 -12.64
C GLY A 56 -0.35 -1.34 -13.75
N GLU A 57 -0.59 -1.98 -14.90
CA GLU A 57 -1.08 -1.28 -16.10
C GLU A 57 -2.59 -0.98 -16.07
N THR A 58 -3.37 -1.74 -15.28
CA THR A 58 -4.83 -1.64 -15.28
C THR A 58 -5.40 -1.76 -13.87
N PRO A 59 -6.57 -1.16 -13.56
CA PRO A 59 -7.18 -1.34 -12.25
C PRO A 59 -7.54 -2.79 -11.89
N ALA A 60 -7.69 -3.68 -12.88
CA ALA A 60 -7.91 -5.10 -12.64
C ALA A 60 -6.62 -5.85 -12.20
N ASP A 61 -5.47 -5.21 -12.33
CA ASP A 61 -4.15 -5.74 -11.98
C ASP A 61 -3.38 -4.68 -11.18
N ILE A 62 -3.77 -4.52 -9.92
CA ILE A 62 -3.15 -3.57 -9.00
C ILE A 62 -1.82 -4.15 -8.52
N SER A 63 -0.73 -3.42 -8.77
CA SER A 63 0.62 -3.77 -8.33
C SER A 63 0.71 -3.86 -6.81
N GLN A 64 1.53 -4.79 -6.34
CA GLN A 64 1.94 -4.86 -4.94
C GLN A 64 2.78 -3.66 -4.55
N GLU A 65 3.61 -3.12 -5.43
CA GLU A 65 4.41 -1.93 -5.18
C GLU A 65 3.70 -0.69 -5.74
N PRO A 66 3.52 0.40 -4.96
CA PRO A 66 3.96 0.66 -3.58
C PRO A 66 2.93 0.28 -2.50
N LEU A 67 1.87 -0.44 -2.85
CA LEU A 67 0.75 -0.75 -1.97
C LEU A 67 1.18 -1.52 -0.72
N GLU A 68 2.03 -2.54 -0.85
CA GLU A 68 2.50 -3.39 0.24
C GLU A 68 3.28 -2.58 1.27
N GLY A 69 4.14 -1.65 0.83
CA GLY A 69 4.80 -0.72 1.75
C GLY A 69 3.84 0.17 2.53
N ILE A 70 2.70 0.58 1.97
CA ILE A 70 1.63 1.29 2.72
C ILE A 70 0.96 0.36 3.73
N LEU A 71 0.68 -0.89 3.34
CA LEU A 71 0.09 -1.89 4.25
C LEU A 71 1.03 -2.17 5.43
N ASP A 72 2.32 -2.34 5.18
CA ASP A 72 3.31 -2.60 6.23
C ASP A 72 3.55 -1.39 7.12
N MET A 73 3.71 -0.20 6.53
CA MET A 73 3.96 1.04 7.27
C MET A 73 2.85 1.34 8.29
N PHE A 74 1.59 1.08 7.91
CA PHE A 74 0.43 1.34 8.77
C PHE A 74 -0.17 0.08 9.41
N ARG A 75 0.42 -1.10 9.18
CA ARG A 75 -0.05 -2.41 9.69
C ARG A 75 -1.51 -2.70 9.30
N LEU A 76 -1.81 -2.50 8.02
CA LEU A 76 -3.12 -2.67 7.42
C LEU A 76 -3.18 -3.96 6.59
N CYS A 77 -4.39 -4.27 6.12
CA CYS A 77 -4.64 -5.31 5.14
C CYS A 77 -5.70 -4.84 4.14
N ILE A 78 -5.73 -5.43 2.96
CA ILE A 78 -6.83 -5.21 2.01
C ILE A 78 -7.98 -6.11 2.36
N THR A 79 -9.15 -5.54 2.62
CA THR A 79 -10.36 -6.31 3.01
C THR A 79 -11.39 -6.44 1.91
N ASP A 80 -11.28 -5.62 0.88
CA ASP A 80 -12.11 -5.67 -0.32
C ASP A 80 -11.31 -5.11 -1.50
N PHE A 81 -11.10 -5.95 -2.51
CA PHE A 81 -10.40 -5.57 -3.74
C PHE A 81 -11.33 -4.87 -4.73
N TYR A 82 -12.65 -4.83 -4.48
CA TYR A 82 -13.63 -4.24 -5.39
C TYR A 82 -13.48 -4.74 -6.84
N ASP A 83 -13.21 -6.04 -7.03
CA ASP A 83 -12.86 -6.64 -8.32
C ASP A 83 -13.79 -6.22 -9.47
N GLU A 84 -15.11 -6.34 -9.29
CA GLU A 84 -16.07 -5.98 -10.34
C GLU A 84 -16.05 -4.50 -10.74
N LEU A 85 -15.68 -3.62 -9.81
CA LEU A 85 -15.58 -2.18 -10.06
C LEU A 85 -14.25 -1.88 -10.77
N ASN A 86 -13.17 -2.49 -10.32
CA ASN A 86 -11.85 -2.39 -10.90
C ASN A 86 -11.80 -2.95 -12.33
N GLU A 87 -12.42 -4.09 -12.61
CA GLU A 87 -12.55 -4.66 -13.97
C GLU A 87 -13.22 -3.73 -14.98
N LYS A 88 -14.13 -2.86 -14.51
CA LYS A 88 -14.88 -1.92 -15.36
C LYS A 88 -14.24 -0.53 -15.43
N SER A 89 -13.27 -0.27 -14.57
CA SER A 89 -12.62 1.03 -14.46
C SER A 89 -11.52 1.17 -15.50
N ALA A 90 -11.43 2.34 -16.15
CA ALA A 90 -10.42 2.58 -17.16
C ALA A 90 -9.03 2.87 -16.55
N CYS A 91 -8.98 3.58 -15.43
CA CYS A 91 -7.73 4.02 -14.80
C CYS A 91 -7.77 4.15 -13.27
N THR A 92 -8.97 4.15 -12.67
CA THR A 92 -9.12 4.33 -11.22
C THR A 92 -9.18 2.97 -10.52
N CYS A 93 -8.27 2.75 -9.59
CA CYS A 93 -8.23 1.61 -8.69
C CYS A 93 -9.05 1.92 -7.44
N TYR A 94 -9.67 0.91 -6.86
CA TYR A 94 -10.44 1.00 -5.62
C TYR A 94 -10.00 -0.12 -4.68
N GLN A 95 -9.71 0.22 -3.42
CA GLN A 95 -9.41 -0.77 -2.39
C GLN A 95 -9.95 -0.36 -1.02
N GLU A 96 -10.42 -1.36 -0.27
CA GLU A 96 -10.73 -1.19 1.14
C GLU A 96 -9.54 -1.62 2.00
N PHE A 97 -9.17 -0.74 2.92
CA PHE A 97 -8.12 -0.95 3.89
C PHE A 97 -8.75 -1.25 5.25
N GLY A 98 -8.31 -2.33 5.88
CA GLY A 98 -8.72 -2.75 7.21
C GLY A 98 -7.55 -2.73 8.20
N GLY A 99 -7.79 -2.21 9.39
CA GLY A 99 -6.82 -2.14 10.49
C GLY A 99 -7.46 -2.47 11.84
N ARG A 100 -6.69 -3.06 12.75
CA ARG A 100 -7.18 -3.35 14.12
C ARG A 100 -7.27 -2.10 14.99
N ASP A 101 -6.42 -1.12 14.71
CA ASP A 101 -6.37 0.15 15.40
C ASP A 101 -6.99 1.24 14.52
N VAL A 102 -7.82 2.07 15.13
CA VAL A 102 -8.39 3.25 14.47
C VAL A 102 -7.30 4.25 14.09
N ASP A 103 -6.21 4.34 14.87
CA ASP A 103 -5.09 5.23 14.60
C ASP A 103 -4.36 4.85 13.30
N ALA A 104 -4.29 3.56 12.96
CA ALA A 104 -3.73 3.11 11.68
C ALA A 104 -4.53 3.66 10.49
N ILE A 105 -5.87 3.65 10.57
CA ILE A 105 -6.73 4.24 9.55
C ILE A 105 -6.56 5.75 9.50
N ARG A 106 -6.42 6.43 10.65
CA ARG A 106 -6.15 7.88 10.68
C ARG A 106 -4.83 8.24 10.00
N GLU A 107 -3.77 7.47 10.22
CA GLU A 107 -2.48 7.68 9.55
C GLU A 107 -2.58 7.44 8.04
N LEU A 108 -3.25 6.36 7.61
CA LEU A 108 -3.52 6.10 6.20
C LEU A 108 -4.25 7.28 5.55
N LEU A 109 -5.29 7.82 6.18
CA LEU A 109 -6.06 8.94 5.62
C LEU A 109 -5.22 10.21 5.38
N LYS A 110 -4.04 10.35 6.01
CA LYS A 110 -3.12 11.47 5.74
C LYS A 110 -2.43 11.38 4.37
N ILE A 111 -2.54 10.26 3.65
CA ILE A 111 -2.00 10.12 2.29
C ILE A 111 -2.98 10.61 1.21
N VAL A 112 -4.22 10.92 1.57
CA VAL A 112 -5.20 11.48 0.62
C VAL A 112 -4.67 12.77 0.03
N GLY A 113 -4.70 12.87 -1.31
CA GLY A 113 -4.14 14.00 -2.06
C GLY A 113 -2.61 13.98 -2.21
N LYS A 114 -1.92 12.96 -1.69
CA LYS A 114 -0.48 12.78 -1.85
C LYS A 114 -0.15 11.85 -3.02
N HIS A 115 1.13 11.80 -3.36
CA HIS A 115 1.72 10.86 -4.30
C HIS A 115 2.49 9.79 -3.51
N VAL A 116 2.25 8.52 -3.83
CA VAL A 116 2.95 7.38 -3.22
C VAL A 116 3.62 6.58 -4.34
N TYR A 117 4.90 6.28 -4.19
CA TYR A 117 5.69 5.53 -5.18
C TYR A 117 6.88 4.84 -4.51
N CYS A 118 7.47 3.86 -5.19
CA CYS A 118 8.72 3.24 -4.77
C CYS A 118 9.91 4.01 -5.35
N GLU A 119 10.82 4.45 -4.48
CA GLU A 119 12.05 5.14 -4.87
C GLU A 119 13.22 4.15 -4.81
N ARG A 120 13.95 4.06 -5.93
CA ARG A 120 15.13 3.21 -6.03
C ARG A 120 16.29 3.85 -5.26
N THR A 121 16.84 3.11 -4.32
CA THR A 121 18.01 3.47 -3.51
C THR A 121 19.17 2.55 -3.86
N VAL A 122 20.37 3.11 -3.91
CA VAL A 122 21.63 2.38 -4.09
C VAL A 122 22.53 2.70 -2.92
N VAL A 123 23.08 1.68 -2.27
CA VAL A 123 24.08 1.85 -1.22
C VAL A 123 25.30 2.58 -1.82
N PRO A 124 25.68 3.75 -1.28
CA PRO A 124 26.86 4.47 -1.75
C PRO A 124 28.14 3.68 -1.50
N GLU A 125 29.10 3.72 -2.43
CA GLU A 125 30.40 3.05 -2.25
C GLU A 125 31.14 3.51 -0.99
N ASP A 126 30.94 4.75 -0.55
CA ASP A 126 31.54 5.31 0.67
C ASP A 126 30.89 4.82 1.97
N GLU A 127 29.79 4.07 1.89
CA GLU A 127 29.20 3.33 3.01
C GLU A 127 29.72 1.88 3.12
N ILE A 128 30.53 1.42 2.16
CA ILE A 128 31.15 0.09 2.17
C ILE A 128 32.57 0.19 2.75
N ASP A 129 32.71 -0.18 4.02
CA ASP A 129 33.96 -0.05 4.78
C ASP A 129 34.99 -1.16 4.49
N ASP A 130 34.55 -2.31 3.97
CA ASP A 130 35.41 -3.46 3.68
C ASP A 130 35.92 -3.43 2.23
N GLU A 131 37.24 -3.52 2.05
CA GLU A 131 37.88 -3.38 0.72
C GLU A 131 37.59 -4.59 -0.19
N GLU A 132 37.46 -5.80 0.36
CA GLU A 132 37.10 -7.00 -0.40
C GLU A 132 35.62 -6.94 -0.84
N GLU A 133 34.74 -6.49 0.07
CA GLU A 133 33.33 -6.23 -0.23
C GLU A 133 33.16 -5.16 -1.32
N LEU A 134 33.90 -4.05 -1.23
CA LEU A 134 33.84 -2.98 -2.23
C LEU A 134 34.34 -3.43 -3.61
N GLU A 135 35.37 -4.28 -3.67
CA GLU A 135 35.81 -4.90 -4.93
C GLU A 135 34.73 -5.83 -5.51
N ALA A 136 34.06 -6.62 -4.66
CA ALA A 136 32.95 -7.48 -5.08
C ALA A 136 31.75 -6.65 -5.57
N TYR A 137 31.33 -5.64 -4.82
CA TYR A 137 30.27 -4.69 -5.16
C TYR A 137 30.49 -4.06 -6.55
N ARG A 138 31.71 -3.60 -6.83
CA ARG A 138 32.06 -2.99 -8.14
C ARG A 138 32.06 -3.99 -9.30
N ALA A 139 32.19 -5.28 -9.01
CA ALA A 139 32.18 -6.34 -10.00
C ALA A 139 30.77 -6.91 -10.26
N MET A 140 29.81 -6.67 -9.36
CA MET A 140 28.43 -7.13 -9.47
C MET A 140 27.69 -6.43 -10.61
N SER A 141 26.83 -7.19 -11.27
CA SER A 141 25.77 -6.67 -12.12
C SER A 141 24.67 -6.01 -11.29
N GLU A 142 23.80 -5.25 -11.95
CA GLU A 142 22.65 -4.62 -11.28
C GLU A 142 21.72 -5.64 -10.62
N GLU A 143 21.50 -6.80 -11.26
CA GLU A 143 20.69 -7.89 -10.71
C GLU A 143 21.34 -8.46 -9.44
N GLU A 144 22.65 -8.70 -9.45
CA GLU A 144 23.39 -9.15 -8.25
C GLU A 144 23.35 -8.10 -7.13
N LEU A 145 23.45 -6.81 -7.46
CA LEU A 145 23.32 -5.73 -6.49
C LEU A 145 21.92 -5.65 -5.86
N GLU A 146 20.86 -5.90 -6.63
CA GLU A 146 19.49 -6.01 -6.12
C GLU A 146 19.33 -7.26 -5.22
N GLU A 147 19.85 -8.42 -5.66
CA GLU A 147 19.77 -9.68 -4.90
C GLU A 147 20.52 -9.62 -3.56
N GLU A 148 21.69 -8.98 -3.54
CA GLU A 148 22.49 -8.78 -2.33
C GLU A 148 22.03 -7.60 -1.47
N GLY A 149 20.98 -6.87 -1.90
CA GLY A 149 20.36 -5.78 -1.13
C GLY A 149 21.10 -4.45 -1.15
N TYR A 150 22.06 -4.28 -2.07
CA TYR A 150 22.71 -2.99 -2.32
C TYR A 150 21.86 -2.05 -3.17
N ILE A 151 20.91 -2.58 -3.94
CA ILE A 151 19.84 -1.82 -4.57
C ILE A 151 18.53 -2.28 -3.95
N PHE A 152 17.74 -1.33 -3.47
CA PHE A 152 16.44 -1.60 -2.87
C PHE A 152 15.46 -0.47 -3.16
N TYR A 153 14.18 -0.75 -2.96
CA TYR A 153 13.10 0.18 -3.26
C TYR A 153 12.38 0.55 -1.97
N GLU A 154 12.29 1.84 -1.67
CA GLU A 154 11.59 2.34 -0.49
C GLU A 154 10.26 2.99 -0.88
N THR A 155 9.19 2.72 -0.13
CA THR A 155 7.93 3.44 -0.31
C THR A 155 8.02 4.86 0.19
N VAL A 156 7.86 5.82 -0.72
CA VAL A 156 7.88 7.26 -0.46
C VAL A 156 6.45 7.81 -0.52
N ILE A 157 6.13 8.72 0.42
CA ILE A 157 4.85 9.46 0.47
C ILE A 157 5.16 10.95 0.38
N LYS A 158 4.66 11.63 -0.67
CA LYS A 158 4.96 13.03 -0.98
C LYS A 158 3.74 13.92 -1.11
#